data_AF-A3V3L7-F1
#
_entry.id   AF-A3V3L7-F1
#
_cell.length_a   1.000
_cell.length_b   1.000
_cell.length_c   1.000
_cell.angle_alpha   90.00
_cell.angle_beta   90.00
_cell.angle_gamma   90.00
#
_symmetry.space_group_name_H-M   'P 1'
#
loop_
_entity.id
_entity.type
_entity.pdbx_description
1 polymer ?
#
loop_
_entity_poly.entity_id
_entity_poly.type
_entity_poly.pdbx_seq_one_letter_code
_entity_poly.pdbx_strand_id
1 'polypeptide(L)' 'MLIWIALAIWIIWKVFVIVGDMAERRGQDRFLWQVTAVFINPISAMLLLWIFCRVKPGWHNR' A
#
# COMPACT_ATOMS: atom_id res chain seq x y z
N MET A 1 -27.82 -1.01 5.48
CA MET A 1 -26.83 -0.20 6.23
C MET A 1 -25.55 -0.98 6.50
N LEU A 2 -25.60 -2.16 7.13
CA LEU A 2 -24.41 -3.00 7.40
C LEU A 2 -23.60 -3.40 6.14
N ILE A 3 -24.26 -3.67 5.02
CA ILE A 3 -23.61 -4.02 3.75
C ILE A 3 -22.69 -2.88 3.26
N TRP A 4 -23.14 -1.62 3.38
CA TRP A 4 -22.35 -0.45 2.98
C TRP A 4 -21.10 -0.28 3.85
N ILE A 5 -21.23 -0.55 5.15
CA ILE A 5 -20.11 -0.51 6.10
C ILE A 5 -19.10 -1.62 5.77
N ALA A 6 -19.58 -2.84 5.53
CA ALA A 6 -18.72 -3.97 5.15
C ALA A 6 -17.97 -3.68 3.83
N LEU A 7 -18.66 -3.07 2.85
CA LEU A 7 -18.06 -2.72 1.57
C LEU A 7 -16.98 -1.63 1.73
N ALA A 8 -17.23 -0.62 2.57
CA ALA A 8 -16.26 0.43 2.88
C ALA A 8 -15.01 -0.14 3.57
N ILE A 9 -15.19 -1.01 4.57
CA ILE A 9 -14.08 -1.69 5.26
C ILE A 9 -13.29 -2.55 4.27
N TRP A 10 -13.96 -3.28 3.38
CA TRP A 10 -13.32 -4.10 2.37
C TRP A 10 -12.48 -3.29 1.38
N ILE A 11 -13.00 -2.14 0.94
CA ILE A 11 -12.26 -1.21 0.07
C ILE A 11 -11.03 -0.69 0.79
N ILE A 12 -11.18 -0.19 2.01
CA ILE A 12 -10.05 0.32 2.80
C ILE A 12 -8.98 -0.77 2.96
N TRP A 13 -9.39 -1.98 3.32
CA TRP A 13 -8.49 -3.13 3.44
C TRP A 13 -7.71 -3.42 2.15
N LYS A 14 -8.39 -3.39 0.99
CA LYS A 14 -7.74 -3.56 -0.31
C LYS A 14 -6.66 -2.50 -0.56
N VAL A 15 -6.93 -1.23 -0.27
CA VAL A 15 -5.93 -0.16 -0.44
C VAL A 15 -4.71 -0.41 0.46
N PHE A 16 -4.91 -0.82 1.71
CA PHE A 16 -3.82 -1.18 2.63
C PHE A 16 -2.96 -2.35 2.13
N VAL A 17 -3.59 -3.38 1.55
CA VAL A 17 -2.86 -4.51 0.95
C VAL A 17 -2.05 -4.05 -0.28
N ILE A 18 -2.63 -3.20 -1.13
CA ILE A 18 -1.97 -2.67 -2.33
C ILE A 18 -0.73 -1.84 -1.97
N VAL A 19 -0.80 -0.99 -0.95
CA VAL A 19 0.36 -0.20 -0.48
C VAL A 19 1.51 -1.11 -0.04
N GLY A 20 1.19 -2.17 0.70
CA GLY A 20 2.17 -3.15 1.15
C GLY A 20 2.84 -3.91 -0.01
N ASP A 21 2.05 -4.35 -0.99
CA ASP A 21 2.57 -5.00 -2.21
C ASP A 21 3.44 -4.02 -3.02
N MET A 22 3.01 -2.76 -3.19
CA MET A 22 3.85 -1.74 -3.85
C MET A 22 5.17 -1.47 -3.12
N ALA A 23 5.19 -1.50 -1.79
CA ALA A 23 6.41 -1.39 -1.01
C ALA A 23 7.34 -2.58 -1.28
N GLU A 24 6.81 -3.80 -1.27
CA GLU A 24 7.55 -5.03 -1.54
C GLU A 24 8.17 -5.03 -2.95
N ARG A 25 7.41 -4.61 -3.96
CA ARG A 25 7.90 -4.45 -5.35
C ARG A 25 9.03 -3.42 -5.48
N ARG A 26 9.06 -2.42 -4.59
CA ARG A 26 10.13 -1.41 -4.50
C ARG A 26 11.29 -1.85 -3.61
N GLY A 27 11.23 -3.05 -3.03
CA GLY A 27 12.26 -3.59 -2.14
C GLY A 27 12.26 -2.96 -0.75
N GLN A 28 11.10 -2.48 -0.30
CA GLN A 28 10.87 -1.98 1.05
C GLN A 28 10.04 -2.99 1.85
N ASP A 29 10.14 -2.92 3.18
CA ASP A 29 9.36 -3.78 4.07
C ASP A 29 7.86 -3.48 3.97
N ARG A 30 7.11 -4.50 3.53
CA ARG A 30 5.64 -4.45 3.43
C ARG A 30 4.99 -4.05 4.75
N PHE A 31 5.42 -4.64 5.86
CA PHE A 31 4.80 -4.40 7.16
C PHE A 31 5.03 -2.97 7.66
N LEU A 32 6.25 -2.44 7.55
CA LEU A 32 6.56 -1.07 7.95
C LEU A 32 5.76 -0.04 7.14
N TRP A 33 5.59 -0.29 5.84
CA TRP A 33 4.79 0.59 4.98
C TRP A 33 3.29 0.48 5.24
N GLN A 34 2.78 -0.69 5.60
CA GLN A 34 1.39 -0.84 6.04
C GLN A 34 1.13 -0.13 7.37
N VAL A 35 2.05 -0.24 8.33
CA VAL A 35 1.96 0.51 9.61
C VAL A 35 2.00 2.01 9.33
N THR A 36 2.92 2.48 8.50
CA THR A 36 2.99 3.88 8.07
C THR A 36 1.68 4.33 7.45
N ALA A 37 1.10 3.54 6.56
CA ALA A 37 -0.20 3.82 5.95
C ALA A 37 -1.35 4.00 6.96
N VAL A 38 -1.29 3.34 8.13
CA VAL A 38 -2.27 3.52 9.21
C VAL A 38 -2.13 4.90 9.84
N PHE A 39 -0.90 5.39 10.01
CA PHE A 39 -0.62 6.67 10.66
C PHE A 39 -0.88 7.88 9.77
N ILE A 40 -0.57 7.82 8.47
CA ILE A 40 -0.72 8.97 7.57
C ILE A 40 -1.99 8.93 6.72
N ASN A 41 -2.28 7.80 6.08
CA ASN A 41 -3.34 7.51 5.10
C ASN A 41 -2.71 6.60 4.02
N PRO A 42 -3.33 5.47 3.64
CA PRO A 42 -2.77 4.58 2.63
C PRO A 42 -2.49 5.26 1.28
N ILE A 43 -3.31 6.23 0.86
CA ILE A 43 -3.07 6.97 -0.40
C ILE A 43 -1.78 7.81 -0.29
N SER A 44 -1.58 8.52 0.81
CA SER A 44 -0.37 9.31 1.05
C SER A 44 0.87 8.43 1.15
N ALA A 45 0.76 7.25 1.78
CA ALA A 45 1.84 6.27 1.84
C ALA A 45 2.22 5.75 0.44
N MET A 46 1.22 5.47 -0.39
CA MET A 46 1.41 5.09 -1.80
C MET A 46 2.14 6.19 -2.59
N LEU A 47 1.78 7.45 -2.35
CA LEU A 47 2.39 8.61 -2.99
C LEU A 47 3.84 8.82 -2.54
N LEU A 48 4.12 8.65 -1.25
CA LEU A 48 5.49 8.68 -0.70
C LEU A 48 6.35 7.57 -1.27
N LEU A 49 5.84 6.33 -1.35
CA LEU A 49 6.51 5.23 -2.05
C LEU A 49 6.78 5.60 -3.50
N TRP A 50 5.84 6.29 -4.16
CA TRP A 50 5.97 6.70 -5.55
C TRP A 50 7.10 7.71 -5.77
N ILE A 51 7.18 8.73 -4.90
CA ILE A 51 8.15 9.84 -5.00
C ILE A 51 9.54 9.42 -4.50
N PHE A 52 9.63 8.75 -3.36
CA PHE A 52 10.91 8.51 -2.67
C PHE A 52 11.55 7.15 -3.00
N CYS A 53 10.76 6.10 -3.23
CA CYS A 53 11.29 4.77 -3.51
C CYS A 53 11.27 4.50 -5.03
N ARG A 54 12.41 4.57 -5.72
CA ARG A 54 12.48 4.12 -7.13
C ARG A 54 12.13 2.63 -7.22
N VAL A 55 11.34 2.26 -8.24
CA VAL A 55 11.02 0.87 -8.55
C VAL A 55 12.32 0.12 -8.81
N LYS A 56 12.52 -1.01 -8.11
CA LYS A 56 13.72 -1.85 -8.29
C LYS A 56 13.78 -2.31 -9.76
N PRO A 57 14.90 -2.12 -10.48
CA PRO A 57 15.01 -2.40 -11.91
C PRO A 57 14.94 -3.89 -12.32
N GLY A 58 14.59 -4.80 -11.41
CA GLY A 58 14.50 -6.25 -11.67
C GLY A 58 13.08 -6.84 -11.60
N TRP A 59 12.03 -6.05 -11.32
CA TRP A 59 10.66 -6.56 -11.17
C TRP A 59 9.94 -6.85 -12.50
N HIS A 60 10.53 -6.46 -13.64
CA HIS A 60 9.96 -6.69 -14.97
C HIS A 60 10.32 -8.07 -15.58
N ASN A 61 11.26 -8.82 -14.97
CA ASN A 61 11.74 -10.13 -15.45
C ASN A 61 11.39 -11.28 -14.47
N ARG A 62 10.24 -11.21 -13.79
CA ARG A 62 9.65 -12.35 -13.07
C ARG A 62 8.19 -12.49 -13.43
#